data_AF-A0AAV7LPD0-F1
#
_entry.id   AF-A0AAV7LPD0-F1
#
_cell.length_a   1.000
_cell.length_b   1.000
_cell.length_c   1.000
_cell.angle_alpha   90.00
_cell.angle_beta   90.00
_cell.angle_gamma   90.00
#
_symmetry.space_group_name_H-M   'P 1'
#
loop_
_entity.id
_entity.type
_entity.pdbx_description
1 polymer ?
#
loop_
_entity_poly.entity_id
_entity_poly.type
_entity_poly.pdbx_seq_one_letter_code
_entity_poly.pdbx_strand_id
1 'polypeptide(L)'
;MAVVAAHLRRSGISVFPYLDDWLLKAPTPQALVTHLQTTADLLHSLGFTINVPKSHRTPSQKLSFIRAVLDTVQYRAYPPNQRVQDIQVMIPMFRPLSCISVRQTLKLLGLMASCILLVKHARWRMRALQWDLKFQWAQHQGNLTDVVQISERTAEDLQWWLVNCEWVKGRPLSLPQPDLTVVTDASLLGWGCHLGEVEIRGHWSPAESGLHINLLALRAIWLALKAFLPVVKGKVVQVFTDNTTAMWYWNKQGGVGSWTLCQEALRLWTWLEQQGMTLVVQHLAGSLNARADKLSRKCLEDHEWCLHAEVAQGLFQQWGVPWLDLFASAENAQCQQFCALKFPRGLSLGDAFRREWSSGLRIGHGEFGIQSFSK
;
A
#
# COMPACT_ATOMS: atom_id res chain seq x y z
N MET A 1 -21.08 -16.89 23.94
CA MET A 1 -21.52 -16.08 22.78
C MET A 1 -21.20 -16.71 21.43
N ALA A 2 -19.96 -17.16 21.16
CA ALA A 2 -19.61 -17.77 19.88
C ALA A 2 -20.48 -18.99 19.50
N VAL A 3 -20.76 -19.88 20.46
CA VAL A 3 -21.63 -21.06 20.26
C VAL A 3 -23.06 -20.66 19.89
N VAL A 4 -23.63 -19.67 20.59
CA VAL A 4 -24.98 -19.15 20.34
C VAL A 4 -25.06 -18.54 18.94
N ALA A 5 -24.08 -17.72 18.56
CA ALA A 5 -24.03 -17.15 17.23
C ALA A 5 -23.87 -18.21 16.14
N ALA A 6 -23.07 -19.27 16.38
CA ALA A 6 -22.95 -20.39 15.46
C ALA A 6 -24.27 -21.16 15.30
N HIS A 7 -25.01 -21.37 16.40
CA HIS A 7 -26.34 -21.97 16.37
C HIS A 7 -27.32 -21.13 15.54
N LEU A 8 -27.43 -19.83 15.80
CA LEU A 8 -28.29 -18.92 15.02
C LEU A 8 -27.94 -18.90 13.53
N ARG A 9 -26.64 -18.89 13.19
CA ARG A 9 -26.17 -18.94 11.80
C ARG A 9 -26.54 -20.25 11.11
N ARG A 10 -26.47 -21.38 11.82
CA ARG A 10 -26.94 -22.69 11.29
C ARG A 10 -28.44 -22.68 11.00
N SER A 11 -29.20 -21.92 11.77
CA SER A 11 -30.64 -21.69 11.54
C SER A 11 -30.94 -20.62 10.48
N GLY A 12 -29.94 -20.18 9.70
CA GLY A 12 -30.11 -19.20 8.62
C GLY A 12 -30.08 -17.73 9.06
N ILE A 13 -29.87 -17.45 10.35
CA ILE A 13 -29.86 -16.07 10.87
C ILE A 13 -28.45 -15.46 10.73
N SER A 14 -28.34 -14.39 9.95
CA SER A 14 -27.09 -13.64 9.83
C SER A 14 -26.89 -12.72 11.04
N VAL A 15 -26.05 -13.16 11.98
CA VAL A 15 -25.72 -12.45 13.22
C VAL A 15 -24.21 -12.21 13.38
N PHE A 16 -23.87 -11.03 13.87
CA PHE A 16 -22.50 -10.52 14.06
C PHE A 16 -22.35 -10.03 15.51
N PRO A 17 -22.01 -10.92 16.46
CA PRO A 17 -21.71 -10.52 17.82
C PRO A 17 -20.33 -9.85 17.90
N TYR A 18 -20.23 -8.77 18.66
CA TYR A 18 -18.99 -8.09 18.99
C TYR A 18 -19.03 -7.64 20.46
N LEU A 19 -18.34 -8.38 21.33
CA LEU A 19 -18.47 -8.21 22.78
C LEU A 19 -19.96 -8.15 23.14
N ASP A 20 -20.42 -7.08 23.77
CA ASP A 20 -21.80 -6.93 24.25
C ASP A 20 -22.80 -6.53 23.16
N ASP A 21 -22.34 -6.10 21.98
CA ASP A 21 -23.20 -5.62 20.89
C ASP A 21 -23.42 -6.71 19.83
N TRP A 22 -24.68 -6.93 19.43
CA TRP A 22 -25.05 -7.94 18.43
C TRP A 22 -25.76 -7.28 17.25
N LEU A 23 -25.15 -7.35 16.07
CA LEU A 23 -25.77 -6.87 14.82
C LEU A 23 -26.43 -8.03 14.07
N LEU A 24 -27.68 -7.85 13.67
CA LEU A 24 -28.39 -8.79 12.80
C LEU A 24 -28.61 -8.16 11.42
N LYS A 25 -28.58 -9.00 10.39
CA LYS A 25 -28.83 -8.62 9.00
C LYS A 25 -29.84 -9.59 8.39
N ALA A 26 -30.77 -9.08 7.59
CA ALA A 26 -31.67 -9.90 6.78
C ALA A 26 -31.98 -9.18 5.46
N PRO A 27 -32.41 -9.90 4.40
CA PRO A 27 -32.75 -9.30 3.12
C PRO A 27 -34.05 -8.47 3.16
N THR A 28 -34.96 -8.77 4.10
CA THR A 28 -36.24 -8.04 4.25
C THR A 28 -36.45 -7.58 5.70
N PRO A 29 -37.17 -6.45 5.92
CA PRO A 29 -37.52 -6.00 7.26
C PRO A 29 -38.30 -7.04 8.06
N GLN A 30 -39.23 -7.76 7.43
CA GLN A 30 -40.05 -8.79 8.07
C GLN A 30 -39.17 -9.94 8.58
N ALA A 31 -38.26 -10.44 7.75
CA ALA A 31 -37.31 -11.47 8.16
C ALA A 31 -36.42 -10.99 9.31
N LEU A 32 -35.98 -9.72 9.29
CA LEU A 32 -35.16 -9.17 10.36
C LEU A 32 -35.91 -9.10 11.71
N VAL A 33 -37.20 -8.74 11.69
CA VAL A 33 -38.04 -8.74 12.90
C VAL A 33 -38.17 -10.16 13.46
N THR A 34 -38.45 -11.15 12.61
CA THR A 34 -38.49 -12.56 13.03
C THR A 34 -37.16 -13.01 13.60
N HIS A 35 -36.04 -12.72 12.92
CA HIS A 35 -34.70 -13.07 13.38
C HIS A 35 -34.34 -12.41 14.71
N LEU A 36 -34.73 -11.15 14.91
CA LEU A 36 -34.55 -10.42 16.17
C LEU A 36 -35.31 -11.11 17.30
N GLN A 37 -36.57 -11.48 17.06
CA GLN A 37 -37.40 -12.17 18.06
C GLN A 37 -36.80 -13.53 18.43
N THR A 38 -36.50 -14.38 17.44
CA THR A 38 -35.88 -15.69 17.67
C THR A 38 -34.55 -15.58 18.41
N THR A 39 -33.73 -14.57 18.07
CA THR A 39 -32.45 -14.33 18.73
C THR A 39 -32.66 -13.87 20.18
N ALA A 40 -33.62 -12.98 20.42
CA ALA A 40 -33.94 -12.49 21.76
C ALA A 40 -34.46 -13.60 22.66
N ASP A 41 -35.38 -14.43 22.15
CA ASP A 41 -35.95 -15.57 22.88
C ASP A 41 -34.88 -16.60 23.25
N LEU A 42 -33.99 -16.92 22.30
CA LEU A 42 -32.86 -17.80 22.57
C LEU A 42 -31.95 -17.22 23.65
N LEU A 43 -31.56 -15.95 23.54
CA LEU A 43 -30.71 -15.31 24.54
C LEU A 43 -31.36 -15.30 25.92
N HIS A 44 -32.65 -14.99 26.02
CA HIS A 44 -33.40 -15.06 27.27
C HIS A 44 -33.48 -16.48 27.85
N SER A 45 -33.74 -17.49 27.01
CA SER A 45 -33.77 -18.89 27.45
C SER A 45 -32.43 -19.39 28.01
N LEU A 46 -31.33 -18.79 27.56
CA LEU A 46 -29.97 -19.06 28.03
C LEU A 46 -29.54 -18.19 29.23
N GLY A 47 -30.46 -17.39 29.78
CA GLY A 47 -30.22 -16.55 30.96
C GLY A 47 -29.58 -15.18 30.66
N PHE A 48 -29.53 -14.74 29.40
CA PHE A 48 -29.04 -13.40 29.08
C PHE A 48 -30.13 -12.34 29.29
N THR A 49 -29.70 -11.17 29.75
CA THR A 49 -30.55 -9.97 29.91
C THR A 49 -30.26 -8.98 28.78
N ILE A 50 -31.26 -8.71 27.94
CA ILE A 50 -31.14 -7.76 26.83
C ILE A 50 -31.50 -6.36 27.32
N ASN A 51 -30.59 -5.40 27.13
CA ASN A 51 -30.86 -3.99 27.45
C ASN A 51 -31.77 -3.37 26.38
N VAL A 52 -33.07 -3.44 26.61
CA VAL A 52 -34.11 -2.95 25.70
C VAL A 52 -33.95 -1.47 25.35
N PRO A 53 -33.77 -0.55 26.33
CA PRO A 53 -33.63 0.88 26.03
C PRO A 53 -32.44 1.21 25.11
N LYS A 54 -31.35 0.43 25.19
CA LYS A 54 -30.16 0.62 24.34
C LYS A 54 -30.24 -0.12 23.00
N SER A 55 -31.22 -1.01 22.81
CA SER A 55 -31.31 -1.86 21.63
C SER A 55 -32.13 -1.24 20.50
N HIS A 56 -31.65 -1.37 19.27
CA HIS A 56 -32.41 -1.00 18.07
C HIS A 56 -33.27 -2.19 17.60
N ARG A 57 -34.58 -2.10 17.80
CA ARG A 57 -35.54 -3.18 17.48
C ARG A 57 -36.26 -3.02 16.14
N THR A 58 -36.26 -1.82 15.60
CA THR A 58 -36.84 -1.54 14.29
C THR A 58 -35.78 -1.73 13.22
N PRO A 59 -36.04 -2.53 12.17
CA PRO A 59 -35.17 -2.61 11.01
C PRO A 59 -34.80 -1.22 10.47
N SER A 60 -33.52 -0.98 10.25
CA SER A 60 -33.00 0.27 9.69
C SER A 60 -31.89 -0.02 8.70
N GLN A 61 -31.80 0.79 7.65
CA GLN A 61 -30.69 0.77 6.70
C GLN A 61 -29.54 1.69 7.11
N LYS A 62 -29.73 2.50 8.15
CA LYS A 62 -28.70 3.35 8.74
C LYS A 62 -28.64 3.15 10.24
N LEU A 63 -27.52 2.64 10.75
CA LEU A 63 -27.39 2.29 12.16
C LEU A 63 -25.96 2.47 12.67
N SER A 64 -25.84 2.69 13.98
CA SER A 64 -24.53 2.75 14.65
C SER A 64 -24.15 1.37 15.19
N PHE A 65 -22.96 0.88 14.82
CA PHE A 65 -22.42 -0.40 15.31
C PHE A 65 -20.90 -0.34 15.37
N ILE A 66 -20.30 -0.83 16.47
CA ILE A 66 -18.83 -0.81 16.71
C ILE A 66 -18.21 0.56 16.39
N ARG A 67 -18.79 1.63 16.95
CA ARG A 67 -18.33 3.02 16.76
C ARG A 67 -18.28 3.50 15.30
N ALA A 68 -19.03 2.87 14.41
CA ALA A 68 -19.21 3.26 13.02
C ALA A 68 -20.70 3.47 12.73
N VAL A 69 -21.02 4.38 11.81
CA VAL A 69 -22.35 4.49 11.22
C VAL A 69 -22.35 3.70 9.92
N LEU A 70 -23.13 2.62 9.86
CA LEU A 70 -23.29 1.78 8.69
C LEU A 70 -24.50 2.27 7.89
N ASP A 71 -24.32 2.50 6.59
CA ASP A 71 -25.37 2.85 5.64
C ASP A 71 -25.44 1.76 4.56
N THR A 72 -26.50 0.95 4.59
CA THR A 72 -26.67 -0.15 3.64
C THR A 72 -27.27 0.31 2.30
N VAL A 73 -27.81 1.54 2.21
CA VAL A 73 -28.28 2.11 0.93
C VAL A 73 -27.08 2.52 0.09
N GLN A 74 -26.15 3.26 0.69
CA GLN A 74 -24.91 3.68 0.03
C GLN A 74 -23.83 2.59 0.09
N TYR A 75 -24.07 1.51 0.84
CA TYR A 75 -23.14 0.42 1.11
C TYR A 75 -21.78 0.89 1.65
N ARG A 76 -21.84 1.81 2.62
CA ARG A 76 -20.68 2.54 3.16
C ARG A 76 -20.72 2.63 4.69
N ALA A 77 -19.55 2.80 5.28
CA ALA A 77 -19.36 3.05 6.70
C ALA A 77 -18.77 4.45 6.92
N TYR A 78 -19.24 5.14 7.95
CA TYR A 78 -18.86 6.51 8.28
C TYR A 78 -18.42 6.61 9.75
N PRO A 79 -17.48 7.52 10.07
CA PRO A 79 -17.26 7.91 11.46
C PRO A 79 -18.52 8.62 12.01
N PRO A 80 -18.87 8.41 13.29
CA PRO A 80 -19.93 9.19 13.93
C PRO A 80 -19.60 10.69 13.93
N ASN A 81 -20.60 11.55 13.73
CA ASN A 81 -20.41 13.01 13.65
C ASN A 81 -19.68 13.59 14.86
N GLN A 82 -20.02 13.13 16.07
CA GLN A 82 -19.32 13.55 17.29
C GLN A 82 -17.82 13.25 17.22
N ARG A 83 -17.44 12.10 16.66
CA ARG A 83 -16.03 11.72 16.53
C ARG A 83 -15.28 12.65 15.58
N VAL A 84 -15.93 13.06 14.49
CA VAL A 84 -15.37 14.01 13.53
C VAL A 84 -15.14 15.36 14.21
N GLN A 85 -16.13 15.85 14.95
CA GLN A 85 -16.04 17.11 15.70
C GLN A 85 -14.92 17.07 16.75
N ASP A 86 -14.82 15.98 17.52
CA ASP A 86 -13.77 15.81 18.53
C ASP A 86 -12.36 15.91 17.91
N ILE A 87 -12.17 15.33 16.71
CA ILE A 87 -10.90 15.43 15.96
C ILE A 87 -10.66 16.86 15.48
N GLN A 88 -11.66 17.47 14.84
CA GLN A 88 -11.56 18.82 14.27
C GLN A 88 -11.28 19.90 15.33
N VAL A 89 -11.85 19.76 16.53
CA VAL A 89 -11.59 20.67 17.66
C VAL A 89 -10.20 20.47 18.24
N MET A 90 -9.65 19.25 18.19
CA MET A 90 -8.38 18.93 18.81
C MET A 90 -7.17 19.34 17.97
N ILE A 91 -7.23 19.14 16.65
CA ILE A 91 -6.11 19.37 15.73
C ILE A 91 -5.53 20.81 15.82
N PRO A 92 -6.31 21.90 15.96
CA PRO A 92 -5.77 23.26 16.02
C PRO A 92 -4.74 23.54 17.13
N MET A 93 -4.67 22.68 18.16
CA MET A 93 -3.64 22.74 19.20
C MET A 93 -2.26 22.26 18.71
N PHE A 94 -2.23 21.37 17.71
CA PHE A 94 -1.03 20.70 17.20
C PHE A 94 -0.39 21.50 16.04
N ARG A 95 0.05 22.72 16.35
CA ARG A 95 0.75 23.59 15.40
C ARG A 95 2.22 23.15 15.21
N PRO A 96 2.86 23.52 14.10
CA PRO A 96 4.30 23.25 13.93
C PRO A 96 5.10 23.78 15.12
N LEU A 97 6.05 22.98 15.61
CA LEU A 97 6.95 23.29 16.72
C LEU A 97 6.26 23.53 18.08
N SER A 98 4.95 23.31 18.20
CA SER A 98 4.29 23.39 19.50
C SER A 98 4.65 22.19 20.37
N CYS A 99 4.76 22.41 21.67
CA CYS A 99 4.97 21.36 22.67
C CYS A 99 3.62 20.97 23.27
N ILE A 100 3.19 19.74 23.01
CA ILE A 100 1.88 19.23 23.42
C ILE A 100 2.07 18.09 24.40
N SER A 101 1.24 18.05 25.45
CA SER A 101 1.34 16.98 26.44
C SER A 101 1.14 15.60 25.80
N VAL A 102 1.88 14.60 26.27
CA VAL A 102 1.74 13.20 25.85
C VAL A 102 0.28 12.74 26.00
N ARG A 103 -0.41 13.16 27.07
CA ARG A 103 -1.84 12.89 27.26
C ARG A 103 -2.69 13.37 26.08
N GLN A 104 -2.49 14.61 25.63
CA GLN A 104 -3.24 15.18 24.50
C GLN A 104 -2.86 14.49 23.20
N THR A 105 -1.57 14.20 22.98
CA THR A 105 -1.08 13.47 21.81
C THR A 105 -1.70 12.07 21.72
N LEU A 106 -1.70 11.31 22.82
CA LEU A 106 -2.34 10.00 22.91
C LEU A 106 -3.86 10.09 22.69
N LYS A 107 -4.51 11.13 23.22
CA LYS A 107 -5.95 11.37 23.00
C LYS A 107 -6.25 11.56 21.52
N LEU A 108 -5.49 12.41 20.81
CA LEU A 108 -5.65 12.63 19.38
C LEU A 108 -5.40 11.34 18.60
N LEU A 109 -4.30 10.63 18.88
CA LEU A 109 -4.00 9.34 18.26
C LEU A 109 -5.12 8.32 18.47
N GLY A 110 -5.74 8.27 19.64
CA GLY A 110 -6.89 7.42 19.94
C GLY A 110 -8.13 7.78 19.12
N LEU A 111 -8.40 9.08 18.94
CA LEU A 111 -9.47 9.56 18.08
C LEU A 111 -9.21 9.18 16.61
N MET A 112 -8.01 9.45 16.09
CA MET A 112 -7.62 9.07 14.72
C MET A 112 -7.68 7.56 14.50
N ALA A 113 -7.20 6.77 15.48
CA ALA A 113 -7.23 5.32 15.43
C ALA A 113 -8.65 4.77 15.30
N SER A 114 -9.63 5.42 15.94
CA SER A 114 -11.03 5.02 15.83
C SER A 114 -11.62 5.23 14.42
N CYS A 115 -10.98 6.04 13.58
CA CYS A 115 -11.40 6.31 12.20
C CYS A 115 -10.69 5.44 11.16
N ILE A 116 -9.74 4.57 11.57
CA ILE A 116 -8.88 3.79 10.66
C ILE A 116 -9.66 2.95 9.63
N LEU A 117 -10.79 2.37 10.03
CA LEU A 117 -11.63 1.55 9.15
C LEU A 117 -12.66 2.37 8.36
N LEU A 118 -12.81 3.65 8.69
CA LEU A 118 -13.92 4.51 8.25
C LEU A 118 -13.45 5.62 7.30
N VAL A 119 -12.16 5.99 7.38
CA VAL A 119 -11.55 7.06 6.58
C VAL A 119 -10.43 6.49 5.73
N LYS A 120 -10.46 6.79 4.42
CA LYS A 120 -9.38 6.45 3.48
C LYS A 120 -8.11 7.19 3.91
N HIS A 121 -6.97 6.49 3.97
CA HIS A 121 -5.66 7.06 4.36
C HIS A 121 -5.49 7.48 5.84
N ALA A 122 -6.46 7.19 6.72
CA ALA A 122 -6.34 7.51 8.14
C ALA A 122 -5.05 7.00 8.81
N ARG A 123 -4.60 5.77 8.51
CA ARG A 123 -3.35 5.25 9.09
C ARG A 123 -2.13 5.97 8.56
N TRP A 124 -2.12 6.30 7.27
CA TRP A 124 -1.03 7.08 6.68
C TRP A 124 -0.91 8.44 7.38
N ARG A 125 -2.02 9.18 7.46
CA ARG A 125 -2.09 10.55 7.98
C ARG A 125 -2.01 10.64 9.51
N MET A 126 -1.77 9.52 10.21
CA MET A 126 -1.43 9.50 11.64
C MET A 126 0.02 9.09 11.90
N ARG A 127 0.78 8.63 10.89
CA ARG A 127 2.13 8.08 11.10
C ARG A 127 3.12 9.12 11.62
N ALA A 128 3.07 10.34 11.09
CA ALA A 128 3.95 11.42 11.54
C ALA A 128 3.81 11.66 13.06
N LEU A 129 2.57 11.84 13.55
CA LEU A 129 2.31 12.04 14.97
C LEU A 129 2.74 10.85 15.85
N GLN A 130 2.57 9.62 15.35
CA GLN A 130 3.04 8.43 16.07
C GLN A 130 4.56 8.39 16.20
N TRP A 131 5.28 8.85 15.17
CA TRP A 131 6.73 8.90 15.18
C TRP A 131 7.26 10.05 16.03
N ASP A 132 6.64 11.23 15.97
CA ASP A 132 6.96 12.34 16.88
C ASP A 132 6.88 11.88 18.36
N LEU A 133 5.78 11.20 18.73
CA LEU A 133 5.62 10.62 20.05
C LEU A 133 6.69 9.56 20.35
N LYS A 134 6.89 8.60 19.43
CA LYS A 134 7.79 7.47 19.65
C LYS A 134 9.26 7.89 19.80
N PHE A 135 9.68 8.95 19.11
CA PHE A 135 11.07 9.45 19.21
C PHE A 135 11.32 10.23 20.49
N GLN A 136 10.30 10.82 21.09
CA GLN A 136 10.45 11.74 22.22
C GLN A 136 9.97 11.16 23.56
N TRP A 137 9.19 10.07 23.53
CA TRP A 137 8.57 9.52 24.73
C TRP A 137 8.54 7.99 24.73
N ALA A 138 8.93 7.40 25.87
CA ALA A 138 8.90 5.98 26.11
C ALA A 138 7.87 5.63 27.20
N GLN A 139 6.89 4.79 26.87
CA GLN A 139 5.78 4.44 27.76
C GLN A 139 6.20 3.88 29.13
N HIS A 140 7.33 3.18 29.19
CA HIS A 140 7.81 2.57 30.43
C HIS A 140 8.53 3.54 31.38
N GLN A 141 8.89 4.73 30.91
CA GLN A 141 9.73 5.68 31.64
C GLN A 141 9.13 7.08 31.74
N GLY A 142 8.25 7.46 30.81
CA GLY A 142 7.69 8.80 30.74
C GLY A 142 6.34 8.97 31.45
N ASN A 143 6.02 10.21 31.78
CA ASN A 143 4.76 10.66 32.36
C ASN A 143 3.81 11.16 31.26
N LEU A 144 2.50 11.13 31.53
CA LEU A 144 1.48 11.71 30.66
C LEU A 144 1.51 13.24 30.62
N THR A 145 2.20 13.87 31.58
CA THR A 145 2.44 15.32 31.63
C THR A 145 3.65 15.75 30.82
N ASP A 146 4.49 14.80 30.37
CA ASP A 146 5.62 15.10 29.49
C ASP A 146 5.12 15.74 28.19
N VAL A 147 6.00 16.43 27.48
CA VAL A 147 5.66 17.13 26.24
C VAL A 147 6.33 16.48 25.03
N VAL A 148 5.63 16.54 23.90
CA VAL A 148 6.10 16.12 22.58
C VAL A 148 6.09 17.37 21.70
N GLN A 149 7.24 17.69 21.11
CA GLN A 149 7.33 18.73 20.10
C GLN A 149 6.77 18.21 18.77
N ILE A 150 5.82 18.94 18.20
CA ILE A 150 5.15 18.58 16.95
C ILE A 150 6.01 18.99 15.76
N SER A 151 6.34 18.03 14.88
CA SER A 151 7.09 18.31 13.67
C SER A 151 6.24 19.01 12.61
N GLU A 152 6.89 19.70 11.67
CA GLU A 152 6.21 20.29 10.50
C GLU A 152 5.44 19.24 9.71
N ARG A 153 6.04 18.04 9.54
CA ARG A 153 5.40 16.92 8.85
C ARG A 153 4.12 16.48 9.53
N THR A 154 4.11 16.42 10.86
CA THR A 154 2.88 16.11 11.62
C THR A 154 1.82 17.19 11.42
N ALA A 155 2.19 18.46 11.46
CA ALA A 155 1.25 19.55 11.22
C ALA A 155 0.64 19.49 9.81
N GLU A 156 1.42 19.17 8.77
CA GLU A 156 0.92 18.94 7.41
C GLU A 156 -0.07 17.77 7.33
N ASP A 157 0.30 16.62 7.91
CA ASP A 157 -0.57 15.44 7.90
C ASP A 157 -1.83 15.67 8.74
N LEU A 158 -1.79 16.49 9.81
CA LEU A 158 -2.96 16.90 10.59
C LEU A 158 -3.83 17.92 9.85
N GLN A 159 -3.23 18.83 9.06
CA GLN A 159 -3.99 19.76 8.23
C GLN A 159 -4.83 19.03 7.18
N TRP A 160 -4.32 17.91 6.64
CA TRP A 160 -5.08 17.05 5.74
C TRP A 160 -6.41 16.56 6.38
N TRP A 161 -6.42 16.27 7.70
CA TRP A 161 -7.64 15.84 8.39
C TRP A 161 -8.71 16.93 8.47
N LEU A 162 -8.30 18.20 8.46
CA LEU A 162 -9.22 19.34 8.48
C LEU A 162 -9.76 19.68 7.10
N VAL A 163 -8.89 19.68 6.09
CA VAL A 163 -9.21 20.24 4.76
C VAL A 163 -9.53 19.18 3.72
N ASN A 164 -8.77 18.09 3.68
CA ASN A 164 -8.80 17.11 2.59
C ASN A 164 -9.47 15.79 2.98
N CYS A 165 -9.71 15.55 4.27
CA CYS A 165 -10.40 14.36 4.72
C CYS A 165 -11.87 14.40 4.31
N GLU A 166 -12.25 13.50 3.41
CA GLU A 166 -13.59 13.43 2.85
C GLU A 166 -14.54 12.66 3.79
N TRP A 167 -14.81 13.22 4.96
CA TRP A 167 -15.65 12.63 6.02
C TRP A 167 -16.99 12.10 5.50
N VAL A 168 -17.61 12.85 4.59
CA VAL A 168 -18.91 12.55 3.98
C VAL A 168 -18.87 11.45 2.93
N LYS A 169 -17.69 11.07 2.42
CA LYS A 169 -17.59 9.93 1.51
C LYS A 169 -17.65 8.62 2.27
N GLY A 170 -17.06 8.53 3.46
CA GLY A 170 -16.96 7.26 4.18
C GLY A 170 -16.19 6.19 3.41
N ARG A 171 -16.23 4.95 3.90
CA ARG A 171 -15.54 3.77 3.35
C ARG A 171 -16.54 2.78 2.77
N PRO A 172 -16.36 2.29 1.53
CA PRO A 172 -17.14 1.16 1.02
C PRO A 172 -17.06 -0.04 1.96
N LEU A 173 -18.19 -0.72 2.15
CA LEU A 173 -18.25 -1.97 2.93
C LEU A 173 -17.70 -3.17 2.15
N SER A 174 -17.57 -3.05 0.82
CA SER A 174 -16.90 -4.02 -0.05
C SER A 174 -15.43 -3.66 -0.27
N LEU A 175 -14.63 -4.70 -0.50
CA LEU A 175 -13.28 -4.53 -1.04
C LEU A 175 -13.37 -4.15 -2.53
N PRO A 176 -12.49 -3.29 -3.02
CA PRO A 176 -12.44 -2.98 -4.46
C PRO A 176 -12.03 -4.23 -5.23
N GLN A 177 -12.69 -4.48 -6.36
CA GLN A 177 -12.28 -5.55 -7.28
C GLN A 177 -11.04 -5.10 -8.05
N PRO A 178 -10.00 -5.95 -8.16
CA PRO A 178 -8.80 -5.59 -8.88
C PRO A 178 -9.01 -5.68 -10.39
N ASP A 179 -8.52 -4.67 -11.11
CA ASP A 179 -8.49 -4.64 -12.57
C ASP A 179 -7.33 -5.46 -13.14
N LEU A 180 -6.21 -5.51 -12.39
CA LEU A 180 -4.96 -6.12 -12.81
C LEU A 180 -4.29 -6.81 -11.62
N THR A 181 -3.53 -7.86 -11.93
CA THR A 181 -2.70 -8.57 -10.96
C THR A 181 -1.23 -8.45 -11.34
N VAL A 182 -0.42 -7.95 -10.41
CA VAL A 182 1.05 -7.91 -10.51
C VAL A 182 1.61 -8.82 -9.43
N VAL A 183 2.58 -9.64 -9.77
CA VAL A 183 3.30 -10.47 -8.81
C VAL A 183 4.73 -9.95 -8.73
N THR A 184 5.26 -9.83 -7.52
CA THR A 184 6.58 -9.24 -7.26
C THR A 184 7.39 -10.10 -6.32
N ASP A 185 8.70 -10.04 -6.48
CA ASP A 185 9.67 -10.67 -5.61
C ASP A 185 10.92 -9.78 -5.48
N ALA A 186 11.62 -9.92 -4.35
CA ALA A 186 12.89 -9.27 -4.11
C ALA A 186 13.88 -10.27 -3.54
N SER A 187 15.10 -10.24 -4.06
CA SER A 187 16.25 -10.95 -3.50
C SER A 187 17.32 -9.92 -3.07
N LEU A 188 18.48 -10.39 -2.61
CA LEU A 188 19.64 -9.51 -2.38
C LEU A 188 20.34 -9.09 -3.68
N LEU A 189 20.08 -9.77 -4.80
CA LEU A 189 20.68 -9.46 -6.10
C LEU A 189 19.85 -8.45 -6.92
N GLY A 190 18.53 -8.54 -6.80
CA GLY A 190 17.63 -7.72 -7.60
C GLY A 190 16.17 -7.92 -7.23
N TRP A 191 15.30 -7.40 -8.09
CA TRP A 191 13.86 -7.55 -8.01
C TRP A 191 13.30 -8.09 -9.32
N GLY A 192 12.17 -8.76 -9.20
CA GLY A 192 11.47 -9.34 -10.33
C GLY A 192 9.98 -9.12 -10.19
N CYS A 193 9.30 -8.93 -11.31
CA CYS A 193 7.85 -8.89 -11.34
C CYS A 193 7.28 -9.38 -12.65
N HIS A 194 6.00 -9.74 -12.63
CA HIS A 194 5.26 -10.00 -13.85
C HIS A 194 3.80 -9.55 -13.76
N LEU A 195 3.23 -9.21 -14.91
CA LEU A 195 1.83 -8.90 -15.13
C LEU A 195 1.37 -9.73 -16.33
N GLY A 196 0.55 -10.75 -16.08
CA GLY A 196 0.26 -11.77 -17.09
C GLY A 196 1.55 -12.43 -17.57
N GLU A 197 1.79 -12.37 -18.89
CA GLU A 197 3.01 -12.89 -19.52
C GLU A 197 4.17 -11.89 -19.63
N VAL A 198 3.94 -10.62 -19.26
CA VAL A 198 5.00 -9.61 -19.33
C VAL A 198 5.83 -9.70 -18.06
N GLU A 199 7.11 -10.03 -18.22
CA GLU A 199 8.10 -10.11 -17.14
C GLU A 199 9.02 -8.90 -17.18
N ILE A 200 9.31 -8.35 -16.00
CA ILE A 200 10.28 -7.27 -15.83
C ILE A 200 11.15 -7.61 -14.62
N ARG A 201 12.43 -7.27 -14.71
CA ARG A 201 13.40 -7.43 -13.64
C ARG A 201 14.31 -6.22 -13.60
N GLY A 202 15.06 -6.09 -12.50
CA GLY A 202 16.16 -5.15 -12.41
C GLY A 202 17.07 -5.50 -11.25
N HIS A 203 18.29 -4.98 -11.30
CA HIS A 203 19.29 -5.19 -10.26
C HIS A 203 19.25 -4.08 -9.21
N TRP A 204 19.67 -4.43 -7.99
CA TRP A 204 19.91 -3.43 -6.97
C TRP A 204 21.24 -2.73 -7.25
N SER A 205 21.27 -1.41 -7.07
CA SER A 205 22.56 -0.72 -6.97
C SER A 205 23.38 -1.25 -5.78
N PRO A 206 24.71 -1.07 -5.76
CA PRO A 206 25.53 -1.50 -4.63
C PRO A 206 25.02 -0.99 -3.28
N ALA A 207 24.56 0.27 -3.23
CA ALA A 207 23.97 0.87 -2.04
C ALA A 207 22.64 0.20 -1.63
N GLU A 208 21.84 -0.25 -2.59
CA GLU A 208 20.56 -0.93 -2.33
C GLU A 208 20.74 -2.38 -1.91
N SER A 209 21.72 -3.09 -2.48
CA SER A 209 22.00 -4.49 -2.12
C SER A 209 22.33 -4.68 -0.64
N GLY A 210 22.86 -3.63 0.02
CA GLY A 210 23.12 -3.62 1.46
C GLY A 210 21.89 -3.34 2.34
N LEU A 211 20.73 -3.05 1.75
CA LEU A 211 19.50 -2.80 2.48
C LEU A 211 18.85 -4.10 2.95
N HIS A 212 18.10 -4.01 4.05
CA HIS A 212 17.37 -5.15 4.59
C HIS A 212 16.32 -5.68 3.59
N ILE A 213 16.21 -7.01 3.46
CA ILE A 213 15.32 -7.66 2.49
C ILE A 213 13.85 -7.19 2.53
N ASN A 214 13.28 -6.97 3.73
CA ASN A 214 11.93 -6.40 3.87
C ASN A 214 11.76 -5.02 3.20
N LEU A 215 12.82 -4.19 3.21
CA LEU A 215 12.80 -2.88 2.55
C LEU A 215 12.89 -3.06 1.03
N LEU A 216 13.75 -3.97 0.58
CA LEU A 216 13.87 -4.34 -0.84
C LEU A 216 12.56 -4.91 -1.39
N ALA A 217 11.83 -5.72 -0.61
CA ALA A 217 10.52 -6.23 -1.00
C ALA A 217 9.47 -5.11 -1.14
N LEU A 218 9.43 -4.14 -0.23
CA LEU A 218 8.57 -2.96 -0.39
C LEU A 218 8.97 -2.13 -1.62
N ARG A 219 10.26 -1.99 -1.88
CA ARG A 219 10.79 -1.28 -3.03
C ARG A 219 10.48 -2.00 -4.35
N ALA A 220 10.54 -3.33 -4.38
CA ALA A 220 10.19 -4.13 -5.55
C ALA A 220 8.72 -3.91 -5.95
N ILE A 221 7.81 -3.77 -4.99
CA ILE A 221 6.42 -3.37 -5.28
C ILE A 221 6.38 -2.03 -6.01
N TRP A 222 7.11 -1.03 -5.51
CA TRP A 222 7.15 0.28 -6.14
C TRP A 222 7.73 0.24 -7.57
N LEU A 223 8.85 -0.46 -7.75
CA LEU A 223 9.51 -0.58 -9.05
C LEU A 223 8.66 -1.35 -10.06
N ALA A 224 7.98 -2.41 -9.63
CA ALA A 224 7.03 -3.12 -10.47
C ALA A 224 5.89 -2.21 -10.96
N LEU A 225 5.32 -1.40 -10.07
CA LEU A 225 4.24 -0.48 -10.43
C LEU A 225 4.72 0.66 -11.35
N LYS A 226 5.95 1.14 -11.16
CA LYS A 226 6.58 2.09 -12.08
C LYS A 226 6.80 1.48 -13.46
N ALA A 227 7.31 0.26 -13.51
CA ALA A 227 7.59 -0.43 -14.77
C ALA A 227 6.30 -0.67 -15.59
N PHE A 228 5.20 -0.99 -14.91
CA PHE A 228 3.89 -1.15 -15.54
C PHE A 228 3.04 0.12 -15.57
N LEU A 229 3.58 1.30 -15.23
CA LEU A 229 2.81 2.54 -15.04
C LEU A 229 1.83 2.86 -16.18
N PRO A 230 2.18 2.74 -17.48
CA PRO A 230 1.24 3.01 -18.57
C PRO A 230 -0.02 2.13 -18.53
N VAL A 231 0.06 0.95 -17.93
CA VAL A 231 -1.03 -0.04 -17.87
C VAL A 231 -1.80 0.06 -16.55
N VAL A 232 -1.11 0.35 -15.44
CA VAL A 232 -1.69 0.33 -14.09
C VAL A 232 -2.22 1.68 -13.59
N LYS A 233 -1.87 2.78 -14.26
CA LYS A 233 -2.30 4.13 -13.85
C LYS A 233 -3.83 4.24 -13.76
N GLY A 234 -4.32 4.85 -12.68
CA GLY A 234 -5.75 5.06 -12.43
C GLY A 234 -6.56 3.80 -12.11
N LYS A 235 -5.93 2.63 -11.94
CA LYS A 235 -6.60 1.34 -11.72
C LYS A 235 -6.49 0.84 -10.28
N VAL A 236 -7.31 -0.16 -9.97
CA VAL A 236 -7.17 -1.02 -8.79
C VAL A 236 -6.22 -2.18 -9.14
N VAL A 237 -5.05 -2.21 -8.52
CA VAL A 237 -4.03 -3.23 -8.76
C VAL A 237 -3.95 -4.17 -7.57
N GLN A 238 -4.10 -5.47 -7.82
CA GLN A 238 -3.73 -6.49 -6.86
C GLN A 238 -2.24 -6.78 -6.99
N VAL A 239 -1.51 -6.72 -5.89
CA VAL A 239 -0.09 -7.05 -5.86
C VAL A 239 0.12 -8.26 -4.96
N PHE A 240 0.79 -9.27 -5.49
CA PHE A 240 1.24 -10.42 -4.73
C PHE A 240 2.73 -10.27 -4.39
N THR A 241 3.07 -10.55 -3.13
CA THR A 241 4.45 -10.61 -2.62
C THR A 241 4.57 -11.77 -1.65
N ASP A 242 5.71 -12.43 -1.61
CA ASP A 242 6.04 -13.45 -0.61
C ASP A 242 6.45 -12.83 0.74
N ASN A 243 6.76 -11.53 0.76
CA ASN A 243 7.20 -10.83 1.95
C ASN A 243 6.01 -10.32 2.77
N THR A 244 5.66 -11.07 3.82
CA THR A 244 4.57 -10.69 4.73
C THR A 244 4.80 -9.32 5.39
N THR A 245 6.05 -8.95 5.69
CA THR A 245 6.36 -7.63 6.28
C THR A 245 6.00 -6.51 5.30
N ALA A 246 6.38 -6.63 4.04
CA ALA A 246 6.05 -5.67 2.99
C ALA A 246 4.52 -5.55 2.83
N MET A 247 3.82 -6.68 2.76
CA MET A 247 2.36 -6.72 2.74
C MET A 247 1.76 -6.00 3.96
N TRP A 248 2.25 -6.26 5.17
CA TRP A 248 1.74 -5.63 6.39
C TRP A 248 1.99 -4.12 6.40
N TYR A 249 3.20 -3.67 6.06
CA TYR A 249 3.52 -2.24 5.98
C TYR A 249 2.65 -1.53 4.93
N TRP A 250 2.36 -2.18 3.80
CA TRP A 250 1.41 -1.64 2.83
C TRP A 250 0.00 -1.54 3.42
N ASN A 251 -0.58 -2.66 3.85
CA ASN A 251 -1.98 -2.76 4.29
C ASN A 251 -2.26 -1.94 5.56
N LYS A 252 -1.23 -1.72 6.39
CA LYS A 252 -1.30 -0.82 7.55
C LYS A 252 -0.89 0.61 7.23
N GLN A 253 -0.54 0.94 5.99
CA GLN A 253 -0.11 2.29 5.59
C GLN A 253 1.06 2.80 6.44
N GLY A 254 2.15 2.06 6.41
CA GLY A 254 3.32 2.25 7.27
C GLY A 254 3.23 1.46 8.58
N GLY A 255 4.18 1.72 9.47
CA GLY A 255 4.28 1.05 10.76
C GLY A 255 5.20 1.81 11.71
N VAL A 256 5.16 1.45 12.99
CA VAL A 256 6.03 2.03 14.02
C VAL A 256 7.19 1.10 14.39
N GLY A 257 7.28 -0.10 13.80
CA GLY A 257 8.34 -1.06 14.12
C GLY A 257 9.71 -0.69 13.54
N SER A 258 9.72 -0.13 12.33
CA SER A 258 10.92 0.31 11.62
C SER A 258 10.62 1.64 10.91
N TRP A 259 11.44 2.64 11.20
CA TRP A 259 11.33 3.96 10.59
C TRP A 259 11.59 3.91 9.09
N THR A 260 12.61 3.15 8.65
CA THR A 260 12.98 3.03 7.23
C THR A 260 11.87 2.37 6.40
N LEU A 261 11.28 1.28 6.89
CA LEU A 261 10.13 0.64 6.24
C LEU A 261 8.91 1.56 6.22
N CYS A 262 8.68 2.32 7.29
CA CYS A 262 7.60 3.29 7.32
C CYS A 262 7.81 4.37 6.26
N GLN A 263 8.99 4.98 6.19
CA GLN A 263 9.32 6.01 5.20
C GLN A 263 9.13 5.51 3.77
N GLU A 264 9.60 4.30 3.45
CA GLU A 264 9.43 3.71 2.12
C GLU A 264 7.95 3.51 1.78
N ALA A 265 7.15 2.97 2.72
CA ALA A 265 5.72 2.81 2.53
C ALA A 265 5.01 4.18 2.34
N LEU A 266 5.39 5.20 3.10
CA LEU A 266 4.82 6.56 2.98
C LEU A 266 5.16 7.22 1.64
N ARG A 267 6.38 7.01 1.13
CA ARG A 267 6.79 7.47 -0.21
C ARG A 267 5.94 6.81 -1.29
N LEU A 268 5.74 5.49 -1.19
CA LEU A 268 4.90 4.74 -2.10
C LEU A 268 3.44 5.23 -2.06
N TRP A 269 2.86 5.44 -0.87
CA TRP A 269 1.50 5.99 -0.74
C TRP A 269 1.34 7.37 -1.38
N THR A 270 2.30 8.27 -1.16
CA THR A 270 2.30 9.60 -1.78
C THR A 270 2.30 9.50 -3.31
N TRP A 271 3.17 8.66 -3.87
CA TRP A 271 3.27 8.46 -5.32
C TRP A 271 1.97 7.89 -5.91
N LEU A 272 1.32 6.95 -5.22
CA LEU A 272 0.09 6.33 -5.70
C LEU A 272 -1.12 7.25 -5.67
N GLU A 273 -1.20 8.12 -4.66
CA GLU A 273 -2.21 9.18 -4.61
C GLU A 273 -2.09 10.07 -5.86
N GLN A 274 -0.87 10.44 -6.25
CA GLN A 274 -0.61 11.23 -7.47
C GLN A 274 -0.97 10.49 -8.77
N GLN A 275 -0.82 9.15 -8.81
CA GLN A 275 -1.18 8.34 -9.98
C GLN A 275 -2.65 7.92 -10.01
N GLY A 276 -3.45 8.29 -9.00
CA GLY A 276 -4.86 7.91 -8.89
C GLY A 276 -5.08 6.40 -8.74
N MET A 277 -4.10 5.67 -8.22
CA MET A 277 -4.11 4.22 -8.13
C MET A 277 -4.66 3.73 -6.79
N THR A 278 -5.28 2.54 -6.79
CA THR A 278 -5.64 1.82 -5.56
C THR A 278 -4.94 0.48 -5.56
N LEU A 279 -4.37 0.09 -4.42
CA LEU A 279 -3.59 -1.14 -4.31
C LEU A 279 -4.09 -2.05 -3.22
N VAL A 280 -4.21 -3.32 -3.59
CA VAL A 280 -4.56 -4.43 -2.70
C VAL A 280 -3.36 -5.37 -2.67
N VAL A 281 -2.56 -5.31 -1.60
CA VAL A 281 -1.40 -6.20 -1.47
C VAL A 281 -1.79 -7.44 -0.68
N GLN A 282 -1.46 -8.61 -1.22
CA GLN A 282 -1.71 -9.91 -0.62
C GLN A 282 -0.45 -10.75 -0.60
N HIS A 283 -0.38 -11.63 0.39
CA HIS A 283 0.72 -12.59 0.49
C HIS A 283 0.50 -13.74 -0.50
N LEU A 284 1.56 -14.10 -1.22
CA LEU A 284 1.63 -15.30 -2.04
C LEU A 284 2.75 -16.18 -1.50
N ALA A 285 2.45 -17.44 -1.19
CA ALA A 285 3.47 -18.36 -0.70
C ALA A 285 4.62 -18.47 -1.72
N GLY A 286 5.87 -18.49 -1.25
CA GLY A 286 7.05 -18.52 -2.12
C GLY A 286 7.06 -19.68 -3.13
N SER A 287 6.48 -20.84 -2.77
CA SER A 287 6.29 -21.97 -3.70
C SER A 287 5.41 -21.65 -4.91
N LEU A 288 4.49 -20.70 -4.77
CA LEU A 288 3.63 -20.18 -5.84
C LEU A 288 4.22 -18.93 -6.51
N ASN A 289 5.31 -18.36 -5.94
CA ASN A 289 5.97 -17.15 -6.43
C ASN A 289 7.17 -17.44 -7.36
N ALA A 290 7.34 -18.68 -7.82
CA ALA A 290 8.55 -19.15 -8.52
C ALA A 290 8.96 -18.30 -9.74
N ARG A 291 7.99 -17.70 -10.45
CA ARG A 291 8.25 -16.85 -11.63
C ARG A 291 8.93 -15.55 -11.23
N ALA A 292 8.36 -14.80 -10.29
CA ALA A 292 8.96 -13.56 -9.80
C ALA A 292 10.26 -13.82 -9.03
N ASP A 293 10.32 -14.90 -8.26
CA ASP A 293 11.53 -15.35 -7.54
C ASP A 293 12.71 -15.64 -8.47
N LYS A 294 12.46 -16.34 -9.58
CA LYS A 294 13.47 -16.56 -10.62
C LYS A 294 13.95 -15.25 -11.23
N LEU A 295 13.05 -14.29 -11.46
CA LEU A 295 13.39 -12.98 -12.03
C LEU A 295 14.24 -12.14 -11.07
N SER A 296 13.98 -12.20 -9.75
CA SER A 296 14.72 -11.44 -8.74
C SER A 296 16.12 -12.00 -8.47
N ARG A 297 16.34 -13.30 -8.71
CA ARG A 297 17.60 -14.01 -8.42
C ARG A 297 18.47 -14.29 -9.64
N LYS A 298 17.92 -14.18 -10.85
CA LYS A 298 18.73 -14.36 -12.06
C LYS A 298 19.76 -13.24 -12.15
N CYS A 299 21.03 -13.61 -12.03
CA CYS A 299 22.14 -12.80 -12.52
C CYS A 299 21.97 -12.66 -14.04
N LEU A 300 22.46 -11.55 -14.59
CA LEU A 300 22.60 -11.37 -16.04
C LEU A 300 23.18 -12.67 -16.62
N GLU A 301 22.52 -13.24 -17.64
CA GLU A 301 23.21 -14.17 -18.54
C GLU A 301 24.43 -13.39 -19.06
N ASP A 302 25.61 -14.04 -19.15
CA ASP A 302 27.00 -13.50 -19.30
C ASP A 302 27.24 -12.53 -20.49
N HIS A 303 26.29 -11.67 -20.84
CA HIS A 303 26.15 -11.06 -22.14
C HIS A 303 25.75 -9.57 -22.06
N GLU A 304 25.22 -9.08 -20.91
CA GLU A 304 24.96 -7.65 -20.68
C GLU A 304 26.21 -6.86 -20.23
N TRP A 305 27.30 -6.92 -21.00
CA TRP A 305 28.53 -6.17 -20.72
C TRP A 305 28.40 -4.69 -21.11
N CYS A 306 29.00 -3.81 -20.30
CA CYS A 306 29.29 -2.43 -20.70
C CYS A 306 30.75 -2.08 -20.43
N LEU A 307 31.26 -1.10 -21.18
CA LEU A 307 32.59 -0.55 -20.92
C LEU A 307 32.58 0.17 -19.56
N HIS A 308 33.70 0.09 -18.83
CA HIS A 308 33.84 0.87 -17.60
C HIS A 308 33.68 2.36 -17.90
N ALA A 309 33.04 3.12 -17.00
CA ALA A 309 32.65 4.51 -17.25
C ALA A 309 33.84 5.41 -17.66
N GLU A 310 35.00 5.23 -17.03
CA GLU A 310 36.22 5.98 -17.38
C GLU A 310 36.75 5.65 -18.78
N VAL A 311 36.65 4.38 -19.19
CA VAL A 311 37.06 3.92 -20.52
C VAL A 311 36.08 4.47 -21.56
N ALA A 312 34.77 4.36 -21.31
CA ALA A 312 33.74 4.90 -22.18
C ALA A 312 33.89 6.42 -22.37
N GLN A 313 34.10 7.16 -21.28
CA GLN A 313 34.35 8.60 -21.34
C GLN A 313 35.63 8.94 -22.11
N GLY A 314 36.72 8.19 -21.92
CA GLY A 314 37.95 8.36 -22.69
C GLY A 314 37.72 8.18 -24.20
N LEU A 315 36.93 7.17 -24.59
CA LEU A 315 36.57 6.92 -25.98
C LEU A 315 35.65 8.02 -26.53
N PHE A 316 34.67 8.49 -25.75
CA PHE A 316 33.75 9.56 -26.16
C PHE A 316 34.46 10.90 -26.35
N GLN A 317 35.51 11.17 -25.58
CA GLN A 317 36.35 12.36 -25.78
C GLN A 317 37.15 12.29 -27.09
N GLN A 318 37.54 11.09 -27.53
CA GLN A 318 38.33 10.91 -28.75
C GLN A 318 37.47 10.84 -30.02
N TRP A 319 36.30 10.19 -29.97
CA TRP A 319 35.48 9.89 -31.15
C TRP A 319 34.12 10.61 -31.17
N GLY A 320 33.82 11.39 -30.14
CA GLY A 320 32.55 12.10 -29.97
C GLY A 320 31.61 11.40 -28.99
N VAL A 321 30.69 12.17 -28.42
CA VAL A 321 29.70 11.66 -27.45
C VAL A 321 28.51 11.06 -28.20
N PRO A 322 28.24 9.74 -28.10
CA PRO A 322 27.08 9.14 -28.71
C PRO A 322 25.80 9.61 -28.01
N TRP A 323 24.75 9.86 -28.79
CA TRP A 323 23.46 10.32 -28.25
C TRP A 323 22.49 9.17 -27.96
N LEU A 324 22.73 8.00 -28.55
CA LEU A 324 21.87 6.82 -28.44
C LEU A 324 22.69 5.56 -28.22
N ASP A 325 22.21 4.76 -27.28
CA ASP A 325 22.69 3.42 -27.03
C ASP A 325 21.84 2.37 -27.73
N LEU A 326 22.47 1.47 -28.49
CA LEU A 326 21.81 0.38 -29.20
C LEU A 326 22.03 -0.94 -28.46
N PHE A 327 20.96 -1.72 -28.33
CA PHE A 327 20.99 -3.03 -27.66
C PHE A 327 21.37 -2.94 -26.17
N ALA A 328 21.12 -1.79 -25.55
CA ALA A 328 21.40 -1.54 -24.14
C ALA A 328 20.15 -1.77 -23.28
N SER A 329 20.35 -2.21 -22.04
CA SER A 329 19.38 -2.20 -20.95
C SER A 329 19.49 -0.87 -20.18
N ALA A 330 18.56 -0.62 -19.26
CA ALA A 330 18.67 0.55 -18.39
C ALA A 330 19.89 0.47 -17.47
N GLU A 331 20.36 -0.75 -17.17
CA GLU A 331 21.51 -1.02 -16.32
C GLU A 331 22.85 -0.79 -17.01
N ASN A 332 22.94 -0.99 -18.33
CA ASN A 332 24.21 -0.94 -19.06
C ASN A 332 24.33 0.25 -20.03
N ALA A 333 23.26 1.04 -20.18
CA ALA A 333 23.23 2.22 -21.04
C ALA A 333 24.26 3.28 -20.62
N GLN A 334 25.04 3.75 -21.59
CA GLN A 334 26.05 4.79 -21.45
C GLN A 334 25.57 6.16 -21.98
N CYS A 335 24.42 6.18 -22.67
CA CYS A 335 23.77 7.39 -23.19
C CYS A 335 22.46 7.69 -22.44
N GLN A 336 22.00 8.95 -22.54
CA GLN A 336 20.68 9.35 -21.99
C GLN A 336 19.50 8.61 -22.64
N GLN A 337 19.65 8.20 -23.90
CA GLN A 337 18.65 7.41 -24.61
C GLN A 337 19.23 6.06 -25.00
N PHE A 338 18.42 5.00 -24.91
CA PHE A 338 18.83 3.63 -25.26
C PHE A 338 17.69 2.83 -25.90
N CYS A 339 18.04 1.83 -26.71
CA CYS A 339 17.13 0.89 -27.38
C CYS A 339 17.22 -0.51 -26.74
N ALA A 340 16.14 -0.94 -26.09
CA ALA A 340 16.01 -2.24 -25.42
C ALA A 340 14.84 -3.03 -26.03
N LEU A 341 15.08 -4.31 -26.35
CA LEU A 341 14.10 -5.18 -27.01
C LEU A 341 12.83 -5.45 -26.17
N LYS A 342 12.99 -5.59 -24.83
CA LYS A 342 11.92 -5.90 -23.88
C LYS A 342 11.83 -4.84 -22.78
N PHE A 343 11.52 -3.59 -23.14
CA PHE A 343 11.36 -2.50 -22.17
C PHE A 343 10.14 -1.62 -22.47
N PRO A 344 9.43 -1.07 -21.46
CA PRO A 344 8.25 -0.25 -21.69
C PRO A 344 8.55 0.98 -22.57
N ARG A 345 7.67 1.26 -23.54
CA ARG A 345 7.76 2.46 -24.39
C ARG A 345 7.72 3.72 -23.52
N GLY A 346 8.74 4.58 -23.67
CA GLY A 346 8.87 5.85 -22.93
C GLY A 346 10.11 5.92 -22.03
N LEU A 347 10.66 4.78 -21.61
CA LEU A 347 11.96 4.70 -20.93
C LEU A 347 13.07 4.18 -21.85
N SER A 348 12.68 3.46 -22.92
CA SER A 348 13.54 3.07 -24.02
C SER A 348 12.91 3.46 -25.34
N LEU A 349 13.76 3.62 -26.37
CA LEU A 349 13.40 3.83 -27.76
C LEU A 349 12.91 2.56 -28.48
N GLY A 350 12.88 1.42 -27.79
CA GLY A 350 12.35 0.14 -28.27
C GLY A 350 13.36 -0.71 -29.03
N ASP A 351 12.87 -1.60 -29.89
CA ASP A 351 13.68 -2.51 -30.71
C ASP A 351 14.60 -1.73 -31.68
N ALA A 352 15.91 -1.87 -31.50
CA ALA A 352 16.93 -1.17 -32.27
C ALA A 352 16.88 -1.51 -33.78
N PHE A 353 16.43 -2.72 -34.15
CA PHE A 353 16.31 -3.12 -35.57
C PHE A 353 15.14 -2.46 -36.30
N ARG A 354 14.19 -1.89 -35.57
CA ARG A 354 13.04 -1.18 -36.14
C ARG A 354 13.31 0.31 -36.35
N ARG A 355 14.53 0.77 -36.08
CA ARG A 355 14.93 2.17 -36.22
C ARG A 355 15.86 2.36 -37.40
N GLU A 356 15.78 3.53 -38.00
CA GLU A 356 16.71 3.94 -39.04
C GLU A 356 18.05 4.37 -38.41
N TRP A 357 19.15 3.85 -38.92
CA TRP A 357 20.50 4.09 -38.37
C TRP A 357 21.26 5.19 -39.13
N SER A 358 20.58 5.99 -39.95
CA SER A 358 21.22 6.90 -40.92
C SER A 358 21.85 8.17 -40.32
N SER A 359 21.52 8.59 -39.09
CA SER A 359 22.03 9.88 -38.53
C SER A 359 22.52 9.89 -37.06
N GLY A 360 23.72 10.43 -36.85
CA GLY A 360 24.33 10.69 -35.53
C GLY A 360 25.15 9.54 -34.95
N LEU A 361 26.08 9.87 -34.05
CA LEU A 361 26.98 8.92 -33.39
C LEU A 361 26.22 8.09 -32.34
N ARG A 362 26.44 6.77 -32.35
CA ARG A 362 25.77 5.81 -31.47
C ARG A 362 26.79 4.82 -30.96
N ILE A 363 26.52 4.26 -29.79
CA ILE A 363 27.23 3.11 -29.26
C ILE A 363 26.29 1.90 -29.30
N GLY A 364 26.84 0.71 -29.55
CA GLY A 364 26.08 -0.52 -29.58
C GLY A 364 26.72 -1.54 -28.66
N HIS A 365 25.93 -2.16 -27.79
CA HIS A 365 26.36 -3.27 -26.97
C HIS A 365 26.29 -4.55 -27.80
N GLY A 366 27.42 -5.27 -27.87
CA GLY A 366 27.55 -6.44 -28.71
C GLY A 366 26.97 -7.70 -28.07
N GLU A 367 25.87 -8.19 -28.61
CA GLU A 367 25.47 -9.59 -28.58
C GLU A 367 25.07 -10.05 -29.98
N PHE A 368 26.06 -10.17 -30.85
CA PHE A 368 25.97 -11.15 -31.92
C PHE A 368 27.08 -12.13 -31.68
N GLY A 369 26.74 -13.28 -31.10
CA GLY A 369 27.59 -14.45 -31.22
C GLY A 369 28.00 -14.58 -32.68
N ILE A 370 29.29 -14.74 -32.91
CA ILE A 370 29.86 -15.08 -34.21
C ILE A 370 29.12 -16.33 -34.70
N GLN A 371 28.08 -16.17 -35.50
CA GLN A 371 27.69 -17.20 -36.46
C GLN A 371 28.46 -16.87 -37.72
N SER A 372 29.54 -17.61 -37.93
CA SER A 372 30.21 -17.67 -39.21
C SER A 372 29.18 -18.06 -40.28
N PHE A 373 28.75 -17.10 -41.09
CA PHE A 373 28.20 -17.42 -42.38
C PHE A 373 29.38 -17.68 -43.31
N SER A 374 29.84 -18.94 -43.35
CA SER A 374 30.52 -19.44 -44.54
C SER A 374 29.48 -19.54 -45.65
N LYS A 375 29.79 -18.94 -46.80
CA LYS A 375 29.03 -19.13 -48.04
C LYS A 375 28.91 -20.60 -48.41
#